data_AF-A0A4U9HHU2-F1
#
_entry.id   AF-A0A4U9HHU2-F1
#
_cell.length_a   1.000
_cell.length_b   1.000
_cell.length_c   1.000
_cell.angle_alpha   90.00
_cell.angle_beta   90.00
_cell.angle_gamma   90.00
#
_symmetry.space_group_name_H-M   'P 1'
#
loop_
_entity.id
_entity.type
_entity.pdbx_description
1 polymer ?
#
loop_
_entity_poly.entity_id
_entity_poly.type
_entity_poly.pdbx_seq_one_letter_code
_entity_poly.pdbx_strand_id
1 'polypeptide(L)'
;MVMIVVLMIAIAIGIKLTSRGPVFFKQDRYGLSGQKIKVWKFRTMKVMENTDKVVQATRDDPRVTRFGAFLRRTSLDELPQFINVIQGNMSIVGPRPHAVAHNELYRKQVEKLHDSPQSKAWDHRFSAN
;
A
#
# COMPACT_ATOMS: atom_id res chain seq x y z
N MET A 1 3.94 18.38 15.82
CA MET A 1 3.85 18.78 14.39
C MET A 1 5.14 19.39 13.86
N VAL A 2 5.66 20.47 14.45
CA VAL A 2 6.90 21.15 13.99
C VAL A 2 8.09 20.19 13.85
N MET A 3 8.33 19.32 14.84
CA MET A 3 9.44 18.35 14.80
C MET A 3 9.37 17.39 13.59
N ILE A 4 8.18 16.95 13.19
CA ILE A 4 7.99 16.06 12.05
C ILE A 4 8.32 16.80 10.75
N VAL A 5 7.91 18.06 10.64
CA VAL A 5 8.21 18.90 9.47
C VAL A 5 9.71 19.14 9.34
N VAL A 6 10.39 19.47 10.45
CA VAL A 6 11.86 19.64 10.47
C VAL A 6 12.57 18.36 10.03
N LEU A 7 12.15 17.20 10.54
CA LEU A 7 12.69 15.90 10.12
C LEU A 7 12.44 15.62 8.64
N MET A 8 11.24 15.91 8.13
CA MET A 8 10.90 15.75 6.72
C MET A 8 11.78 16.63 5.81
N ILE A 9 12.09 17.86 6.23
CA ILE A 9 13.00 18.76 5.50
C ILE A 9 14.42 18.19 5.49
N ALA A 10 14.93 17.72 6.64
CA ALA A 10 16.26 17.10 6.71
C ALA A 10 16.38 15.87 5.80
N ILE A 11 15.36 15.02 5.78
CA ILE A 11 15.28 13.87 4.87
C ILE A 11 15.24 14.31 3.41
N ALA A 12 14.45 15.36 3.08
CA ALA A 12 14.35 15.90 1.73
C ALA A 12 15.71 16.39 1.20
N ILE A 13 16.50 17.06 2.03
CA ILE A 13 17.87 17.48 1.72
C ILE A 13 18.74 16.25 1.47
N GLY A 14 18.70 15.25 2.36
CA GLY A 14 19.44 13.99 2.18
C GLY A 14 19.13 13.28 0.87
N ILE A 15 17.87 13.27 0.44
CA ILE A 15 17.44 12.68 -0.85
C ILE A 15 18.00 13.47 -2.02
N LYS A 16 17.97 14.80 -1.96
CA LYS A 16 18.51 15.68 -3.03
C LYS A 16 20.02 15.55 -3.18
N LEU A 17 20.74 15.35 -2.07
CA LEU A 17 22.19 15.14 -2.09
C LEU A 17 22.57 13.74 -2.61
N THR A 18 21.70 12.73 -2.42
CA THR A 18 22.01 11.33 -2.75
C THR A 18 21.39 10.85 -4.07
N SER A 19 20.43 11.58 -4.64
CA SER A 19 19.77 11.24 -5.90
C SER A 19 19.31 12.48 -6.67
N ARG A 20 19.42 12.43 -8.01
CA ARG A 20 18.84 13.45 -8.89
C ARG A 20 17.33 13.21 -9.06
N GLY A 21 16.53 14.26 -9.01
CA GLY A 21 15.07 14.19 -9.22
C GLY A 21 14.23 14.79 -8.09
N PRO A 22 12.90 14.59 -8.11
CA PRO A 22 11.99 15.13 -7.09
C PRO A 22 12.07 14.33 -5.79
N VAL A 23 11.91 15.01 -4.65
CA VAL A 23 12.00 14.40 -3.31
C VAL A 23 10.87 13.41 -3.04
N PHE A 24 9.67 13.74 -3.51
CA PHE A 24 8.48 12.92 -3.29
C PHE A 24 8.22 11.98 -4.47
N PHE A 25 7.67 10.83 -4.12
CA PHE A 25 7.17 9.81 -5.03
C PHE A 25 5.72 9.49 -4.66
N LYS A 26 4.87 9.28 -5.68
CA LYS A 26 3.47 8.89 -5.48
C LYS A 26 3.31 7.44 -5.93
N GLN A 27 2.74 6.61 -5.06
CA GLN A 27 2.41 5.23 -5.39
C GLN A 27 0.90 5.04 -5.39
N ASP A 28 0.37 4.43 -6.44
CA ASP A 28 -1.04 4.04 -6.46
C ASP A 28 -1.26 2.82 -5.54
N ARG A 29 -2.27 2.91 -4.67
CA ARG A 29 -2.74 1.84 -3.79
C ARG A 29 -4.25 1.74 -3.86
N TYR A 30 -4.80 0.60 -3.49
CA TYR A 30 -6.25 0.41 -3.36
C TYR A 30 -6.67 0.73 -1.92
N GLY A 31 -7.61 1.67 -1.76
CA GLY A 31 -8.22 2.03 -0.49
C GLY A 31 -9.34 1.06 -0.07
N LEU A 32 -10.05 1.40 1.00
CA LEU A 32 -11.08 0.57 1.64
C LEU A 32 -12.22 0.15 0.69
N SER A 33 -12.57 1.02 -0.27
CA SER A 33 -13.65 0.78 -1.24
C SER A 33 -13.15 0.28 -2.60
N GLY A 34 -11.92 -0.23 -2.68
CA GLY A 34 -11.30 -0.64 -3.95
C GLY A 34 -10.95 0.53 -4.89
N GLN A 35 -11.10 1.78 -4.43
CA GLN A 35 -10.72 2.96 -5.20
C GLN A 35 -9.20 3.17 -5.17
N LYS A 36 -8.64 3.61 -6.30
CA LYS A 36 -7.21 3.93 -6.39
C LYS A 36 -6.92 5.25 -5.66
N ILE A 37 -6.08 5.19 -4.64
CA ILE A 37 -5.56 6.35 -3.91
C ILE A 37 -4.08 6.55 -4.21
N LYS A 38 -3.65 7.81 -4.34
CA LYS A 38 -2.23 8.16 -4.50
C LYS A 38 -1.59 8.35 -3.15
N VAL A 39 -0.68 7.46 -2.77
CA VAL A 39 0.04 7.48 -1.50
C VAL A 39 1.37 8.21 -1.66
N TRP A 40 1.62 9.20 -0.81
CA TRP A 40 2.84 9.99 -0.82
C TRP A 40 3.96 9.28 -0.05
N LYS A 41 5.15 9.19 -0.64
CA LYS A 41 6.36 8.69 0.00
C LYS A 41 7.57 9.53 -0.37
N PHE A 42 8.63 9.41 0.41
CA PHE A 42 9.94 9.90 0.00
C PHE A 42 10.54 9.01 -1.08
N ARG A 43 11.28 9.61 -2.01
CA ARG A 43 12.00 8.89 -3.05
C ARG A 43 13.19 8.15 -2.43
N THR A 44 13.14 6.83 -2.47
CA THR A 44 14.23 5.97 -2.00
C THR A 44 15.00 5.29 -3.15
N MET A 45 14.52 5.44 -4.38
CA MET A 45 15.05 4.76 -5.57
C MET A 45 15.51 5.77 -6.63
N LYS A 46 16.58 5.41 -7.36
CA LYS A 46 17.03 6.12 -8.55
C LYS A 46 16.02 5.93 -9.69
N VAL A 47 15.85 6.97 -10.50
CA VAL A 47 15.08 6.88 -11.75
C VAL A 47 15.89 6.02 -12.72
N MET A 48 15.29 4.96 -13.25
CA MET A 48 15.77 4.35 -14.49
C MET A 48 15.10 5.07 -15.66
N GLU A 49 15.83 5.28 -16.75
CA GLU A 49 15.31 5.95 -17.94
C GLU A 49 13.98 5.33 -18.42
N ASN A 50 13.07 6.24 -18.78
CA ASN A 50 11.69 6.03 -19.22
C ASN A 50 11.39 4.63 -19.77
N THR A 51 10.81 3.79 -18.92
CA THR A 51 10.07 2.61 -19.33
C THR A 51 8.64 2.78 -18.83
N ASP A 52 7.66 2.68 -19.74
CA ASP A 52 6.23 2.81 -19.45
C ASP A 52 5.69 1.73 -18.48
N LYS A 53 6.54 0.78 -18.10
CA LYS A 53 6.22 -0.28 -17.14
C LYS A 53 6.68 0.12 -15.73
N VAL A 54 5.71 0.36 -14.85
CA VAL A 54 5.95 0.50 -13.41
C VAL A 54 6.29 -0.88 -12.83
N VAL A 55 7.58 -1.22 -12.78
CA VAL A 55 8.06 -2.46 -12.16
C VAL A 55 8.11 -2.28 -10.64
N GLN A 56 7.33 -3.10 -9.91
CA GLN A 56 7.35 -3.16 -8.45
C GLN A 56 8.76 -3.44 -7.93
N ALA A 57 9.14 -2.81 -6.83
CA ALA A 57 10.45 -3.02 -6.24
C ALA A 57 10.56 -4.45 -5.68
N THR A 58 11.62 -5.15 -6.03
CA THR A 58 11.94 -6.47 -5.49
C THR A 58 12.75 -6.35 -4.19
N ARG A 59 12.89 -7.47 -3.48
CA ARG A 59 13.88 -7.57 -2.40
C ARG A 59 15.27 -7.35 -3.00
N ASP A 60 16.06 -6.49 -2.37
CA ASP A 60 17.43 -6.11 -2.80
C ASP A 60 17.50 -5.45 -4.19
N ASP A 61 16.48 -4.66 -4.54
CA ASP A 61 16.41 -3.94 -5.81
C ASP A 61 17.60 -2.95 -5.98
N PRO A 62 18.40 -3.06 -7.06
CA PRO A 62 19.61 -2.26 -7.29
C PRO A 62 19.31 -0.76 -7.48
N ARG A 63 18.06 -0.39 -7.76
CA ARG A 63 17.63 1.00 -7.89
C ARG A 63 17.55 1.70 -6.52
N VAL A 64 17.50 0.96 -5.41
CA VAL A 64 17.42 1.55 -4.07
C VAL A 64 18.76 2.18 -3.69
N THR A 65 18.75 3.45 -3.31
CA THR A 65 19.96 4.15 -2.84
C THR A 65 20.33 3.70 -1.43
N ARG A 66 21.60 3.82 -1.02
CA ARG A 66 22.01 3.51 0.37
C ARG A 66 21.21 4.31 1.40
N PHE A 67 20.98 5.59 1.14
CA PHE A 67 20.13 6.44 1.97
C PHE A 67 18.66 6.00 1.94
N GLY A 68 18.15 5.65 0.76
CA GLY A 68 16.81 5.10 0.59
C GLY A 68 16.60 3.78 1.33
N ALA A 69 17.60 2.89 1.38
CA ALA A 69 17.55 1.66 2.15
C ALA A 69 17.44 1.93 3.66
N PHE A 70 18.18 2.93 4.16
CA PHE A 70 18.06 3.39 5.54
C PHE A 70 16.65 3.93 5.85
N LEU A 71 16.09 4.77 4.97
CA LEU A 71 14.73 5.31 5.14
C LEU A 71 13.67 4.20 5.16
N ARG A 72 13.78 3.20 4.29
CA ARG A 72 12.86 2.04 4.25
C ARG A 72 12.95 1.19 5.52
N ARG A 73 14.16 0.93 6.01
CA ARG A 73 14.37 0.14 7.24
C ARG A 73 13.76 0.80 8.46
N THR A 74 13.76 2.13 8.49
CA THR A 74 13.20 2.94 9.58
C THR A 74 11.76 3.38 9.34
N SER A 75 11.15 2.98 8.20
CA SER A 75 9.84 3.45 7.73
C SER A 75 9.70 4.97 7.61
N LEU A 76 10.83 5.70 7.59
CA LEU A 76 10.84 7.15 7.47
C LEU A 76 10.41 7.60 6.06
N ASP A 77 10.52 6.73 5.06
CA ASP A 77 10.05 7.03 3.70
C ASP A 77 8.53 7.19 3.61
N GLU A 78 7.80 6.71 4.61
CA GLU A 78 6.34 6.74 4.68
C GLU A 78 5.80 7.98 5.42
N LEU A 79 6.66 8.81 6.03
CA LEU A 79 6.22 10.03 6.71
C LEU A 79 5.33 10.96 5.86
N PRO A 80 5.56 11.14 4.54
CA PRO A 80 4.67 11.95 3.70
C PRO A 80 3.24 11.42 3.61
N GLN A 81 2.98 10.15 3.96
CA GLN A 81 1.62 9.59 4.00
C GLN A 81 0.73 10.30 5.03
N PHE A 82 1.32 10.98 6.01
CA PHE A 82 0.56 11.81 6.95
C PHE A 82 -0.25 12.91 6.22
N ILE A 83 0.23 13.39 5.06
CA ILE A 83 -0.50 14.32 4.20
C ILE A 83 -1.77 13.64 3.64
N ASN A 84 -1.69 12.36 3.24
CA ASN A 84 -2.87 11.61 2.79
C ASN A 84 -3.91 11.46 3.90
N VAL A 85 -3.47 11.28 5.13
CA VAL A 85 -4.33 11.19 6.30
C VAL A 85 -5.05 12.51 6.56
N ILE A 86 -4.31 13.62 6.59
CA ILE A 86 -4.92 14.95 6.77
C ILE A 86 -5.94 15.24 5.66
N GLN A 87 -5.68 14.80 4.44
CA GLN A 87 -6.59 14.97 3.30
C GLN A 87 -7.82 14.04 3.35
N GLY A 88 -7.91 13.12 4.32
CA GLY A 88 -8.99 12.14 4.42
C GLY A 88 -8.92 10.99 3.41
N ASN A 89 -7.83 10.90 2.62
CA ASN A 89 -7.63 9.87 1.61
C ASN A 89 -7.15 8.53 2.19
N MET A 90 -6.68 8.53 3.44
CA MET A 90 -6.11 7.35 4.11
C MET A 90 -6.36 7.42 5.62
N SER A 91 -6.55 6.27 6.29
CA SER A 91 -6.53 6.19 7.75
C SER A 91 -5.11 5.92 8.26
N ILE A 92 -4.73 6.46 9.43
CA ILE A 92 -3.45 6.17 10.11
C ILE A 92 -3.37 4.67 10.47
N VAL A 93 -4.50 4.11 10.89
CA VAL A 93 -4.65 2.70 11.26
C VAL A 93 -5.80 2.13 10.45
N GLY A 94 -5.49 1.11 9.66
CA GLY A 94 -6.47 0.33 8.92
C GLY A 94 -5.90 -1.05 8.63
N PRO A 95 -6.74 -2.07 8.38
CA PRO A 95 -6.25 -3.35 7.92
C PRO A 95 -5.36 -3.12 6.70
N ARG A 96 -4.07 -3.46 6.82
CA ARG A 96 -3.10 -3.35 5.72
C ARG A 96 -3.77 -4.02 4.51
N PRO A 97 -3.91 -3.34 3.35
CA PRO A 97 -4.62 -3.90 2.21
C PRO A 97 -3.81 -5.06 1.61
N HIS A 98 -3.83 -6.19 2.32
CA HIS A 98 -3.63 -7.49 1.76
C HIS A 98 -4.87 -7.73 0.91
N ALA A 99 -4.65 -7.68 -0.41
CA ALA A 99 -5.55 -8.14 -1.46
C ALA A 99 -7.03 -8.26 -1.04
N VAL A 100 -7.74 -7.13 -0.98
CA VAL A 100 -9.22 -7.14 -0.98
C VAL A 100 -9.77 -7.79 -2.27
N ALA A 101 -8.90 -8.11 -3.25
CA ALA A 101 -9.20 -9.06 -4.33
C ALA A 101 -9.57 -10.48 -3.83
N HIS A 102 -9.27 -10.85 -2.59
CA HIS A 102 -9.72 -12.12 -2.01
C HIS A 102 -11.10 -12.04 -1.34
N ASN A 103 -11.56 -10.87 -0.89
CA ASN A 103 -12.86 -10.77 -0.22
C ASN A 103 -14.05 -10.97 -1.18
N GLU A 104 -13.93 -10.61 -2.46
CA GLU A 104 -14.98 -10.91 -3.45
C GLU A 104 -15.00 -12.38 -3.87
N LEU A 105 -13.84 -13.04 -3.95
CA LEU A 105 -13.75 -14.48 -4.20
C LEU A 105 -14.34 -15.28 -3.04
N TYR A 106 -14.03 -14.92 -1.79
CA TYR A 106 -14.61 -15.55 -0.60
C TYR A 106 -16.12 -15.33 -0.50
N ARG A 107 -16.64 -14.12 -0.81
CA ARG A 107 -18.10 -13.89 -0.86
C ARG A 107 -18.80 -14.81 -1.86
N LYS A 108 -18.29 -14.87 -3.10
CA LYS A 108 -18.86 -15.75 -4.14
C LYS A 108 -18.73 -17.22 -3.79
N GLN A 109 -17.65 -17.65 -3.14
CA GLN A 109 -17.46 -19.05 -2.73
C GLN A 109 -18.36 -19.45 -1.56
N VAL A 110 -18.56 -18.58 -0.56
CA VAL A 110 -19.50 -18.82 0.54
C VAL A 110 -20.95 -18.86 0.05
N GLU A 111 -21.33 -17.96 -0.86
CA GLU A 111 -22.65 -17.96 -1.50
C GLU A 111 -22.89 -19.23 -2.34
N LYS A 112 -21.87 -19.68 -3.10
CA LYS A 112 -21.94 -20.94 -3.87
C LYS A 112 -22.01 -22.19 -2.99
N LEU A 113 -21.35 -22.17 -1.83
CA LEU A 113 -21.40 -23.27 -0.86
C LEU A 113 -22.76 -23.34 -0.17
N HIS A 114 -23.33 -22.18 0.19
CA HIS A 114 -24.67 -22.10 0.76
C HIS A 114 -25.76 -22.54 -0.23
N ASP A 115 -25.60 -22.19 -1.51
CA ASP A 115 -26.53 -22.56 -2.58
C ASP A 115 -26.28 -23.96 -3.18
N SER A 116 -25.29 -24.71 -2.66
CA SER A 116 -24.97 -26.05 -3.14
C SER A 116 -26.07 -27.07 -2.79
N PRO A 117 -26.35 -28.06 -3.66
CA PRO A 117 -27.37 -29.08 -3.39
C PRO A 117 -27.12 -29.90 -2.11
N GLN A 118 -25.85 -30.05 -1.71
CA GLN A 118 -25.47 -30.75 -0.49
C GLN A 118 -25.80 -29.94 0.78
N SER A 119 -25.57 -28.62 0.78
CA SER A 119 -25.95 -27.69 1.86
C SER A 119 -27.46 -27.76 2.14
N LYS A 120 -28.27 -27.61 1.08
CA LYS A 120 -29.74 -27.69 1.17
C LYS A 120 -30.23 -29.07 1.61
N ALA A 121 -29.53 -30.14 1.24
CA ALA A 121 -29.85 -31.50 1.69
C ALA A 121 -29.51 -31.76 3.17
N TRP A 122 -28.49 -31.09 3.73
CA TRP A 122 -28.18 -31.15 5.16
C TRP A 122 -29.24 -30.38 5.99
N ASP A 123 -29.64 -29.18 5.57
CA ASP A 123 -30.66 -28.38 6.29
C ASP A 123 -32.04 -29.06 6.31
N HIS A 124 -32.43 -29.71 5.21
CA HIS A 124 -33.69 -30.45 5.11
C HIS A 124 -33.72 -31.72 5.98
N ARG A 125 -32.56 -32.28 6.34
CA ARG A 125 -32.44 -33.46 7.23
C ARG A 125 -32.43 -33.09 8.71
N PHE A 126 -32.07 -31.85 9.07
CA PHE A 126 -32.06 -31.37 10.46
C PHE A 126 -33.31 -30.58 10.86
N SER A 127 -34.15 -30.15 9.92
CA SER A 127 -35.49 -29.55 10.22
C SER A 127 -36.62 -30.59 10.37
N ALA A 128 -36.31 -31.88 10.25
CA ALA A 128 -37.28 -32.98 10.32
C ALA A 128 -37.16 -33.83 11.60
N ASN A 129 -36.50 -33.31 12.65
CA ASN A 129 -36.42 -33.90 13.99
C ASN A 129 -36.81 -32.86 15.05
#